data_AF-A0A971S9K4-F1
#
_entry.id   AF-A0A971S9K4-F1
#
_cell.length_a   1.000
_cell.length_b   1.000
_cell.length_c   1.000
_cell.angle_alpha   90.00
_cell.angle_beta   90.00
_cell.angle_gamma   90.00
#
_symmetry.space_group_name_H-M   'P 1'
#
loop_
_entity.id
_entity.type
_entity.pdbx_description
1 polymer ?
#
loop_
_entity_poly.entity_id
_entity_poly.type
_entity_poly.pdbx_seq_one_letter_code
_entity_poly.pdbx_strand_id
1 'polypeptide(L)'
;MDVKFRKMTEEEFFKEREEVLTGWPTGKDVDLDEAVEFLKKVPDEKNFAKKMAWADEKGITTAQPRAGVALINEHIELLQHLQNEGGADFLPSTIDAYTRQNRYEEGERGIIESEAAGRSLLNGFPAVNHGVKGCRQVFEAVDLPLQLRHGTPDSRLLAEVGHAGGFTSNEGGAISYNIPYSKKVSVEKTVRDWQYCDRLVGYYEDNGVTINREPFGPLTGTLVPPSTSNAVGILEALLAAEQGVKNITVGYGQCGNLLQDVAAVNALREQTKEYLKAYGYDDVILTTVFHQWMGGFPEDESRAFGLISLGAAAAALSGATKVIVKTPHEAIGIPTKEANAAGIKATKMVLNLLEGQRYADSQALRDEINIIKAEVKCMLDETLRLGNGDWAVGTVKAFETGVIDIPFGPSDYNAGKMLPARDNEGFIRYLEVGNIPLSKELKDFNKCRFEERAKFEDRDVSFQMVVDDIFAVSRGKLVGRPGDDVK
;
A
#
# COMPACT_ATOMS: atom_id res chain seq x y z
N MET A 1 9.45 -22.59 -11.75
CA MET A 1 8.08 -23.05 -12.04
C MET A 1 7.41 -21.94 -12.82
N ASP A 2 6.68 -22.26 -13.89
CA ASP A 2 5.90 -21.25 -14.61
C ASP A 2 4.83 -20.66 -13.68
N VAL A 3 4.71 -19.32 -13.63
CA VAL A 3 3.65 -18.66 -12.86
C VAL A 3 2.27 -19.02 -13.42
N LYS A 4 1.33 -19.35 -12.53
CA LYS A 4 -0.06 -19.66 -12.88
C LYS A 4 -1.00 -19.14 -11.82
N PHE A 5 -2.21 -18.76 -12.23
CA PHE A 5 -3.31 -18.43 -11.34
C PHE A 5 -3.93 -19.73 -10.79
N ARG A 6 -3.24 -20.32 -9.82
CA ARG A 6 -3.66 -21.53 -9.10
C ARG A 6 -3.10 -21.52 -7.68
N LYS A 7 -3.89 -21.93 -6.68
CA LYS A 7 -3.39 -22.24 -5.33
C LYS A 7 -2.23 -23.23 -5.41
N MET A 8 -1.11 -22.89 -4.77
CA MET A 8 0.00 -23.84 -4.60
C MET A 8 -0.48 -25.05 -3.79
N THR A 9 -0.09 -26.25 -4.21
CA THR A 9 -0.31 -27.43 -3.36
C THR A 9 0.51 -27.31 -2.08
N GLU A 10 0.10 -28.04 -1.04
CA GLU A 10 0.90 -28.11 0.18
C GLU A 10 2.32 -28.64 -0.09
N GLU A 11 2.46 -29.66 -0.94
CA GLU A 11 3.78 -30.18 -1.32
C GLU A 11 4.66 -29.11 -2.00
N GLU A 12 4.11 -28.35 -2.96
CA GLU A 12 4.82 -27.25 -3.62
C GLU A 12 5.23 -26.17 -2.61
N PHE A 13 4.32 -25.83 -1.70
CA PHE A 13 4.55 -24.85 -0.65
C PHE A 13 5.66 -25.31 0.29
N PHE A 14 5.50 -26.44 0.97
CA PHE A 14 6.48 -26.94 1.94
C PHE A 14 7.87 -27.16 1.34
N LYS A 15 7.95 -27.63 0.09
CA LYS A 15 9.21 -27.75 -0.63
C LYS A 15 9.90 -26.39 -0.79
N GLU A 16 9.17 -25.35 -1.21
CA GLU A 16 9.74 -24.01 -1.32
C GLU A 16 10.09 -23.42 0.05
N ARG A 17 9.29 -23.72 1.09
CA ARG A 17 9.58 -23.26 2.46
C ARG A 17 10.93 -23.75 2.96
N GLU A 18 11.30 -25.00 2.69
CA GLU A 18 12.61 -25.54 3.07
C GLU A 18 13.76 -24.68 2.53
N GLU A 19 13.65 -24.21 1.28
CA GLU A 19 14.62 -23.30 0.68
C GLU A 19 14.58 -21.92 1.34
N VAL A 20 13.38 -21.35 1.52
CA VAL A 20 13.17 -20.00 2.08
C VAL A 20 13.75 -19.88 3.49
N LEU A 21 13.52 -20.86 4.36
CA LEU A 21 13.98 -20.85 5.76
C LEU A 21 15.51 -20.93 5.89
N THR A 22 16.22 -21.30 4.83
CA THR A 22 17.70 -21.26 4.81
C THR A 22 18.27 -19.89 4.45
N GLY A 23 17.42 -18.92 4.06
CA GLY A 23 17.85 -17.60 3.62
C GLY A 23 18.55 -16.74 4.68
N TRP A 24 18.34 -17.03 5.97
CA TRP A 24 19.09 -16.44 7.09
C TRP A 24 19.04 -17.37 8.31
N PRO A 25 20.02 -17.34 9.24
CA PRO A 25 20.05 -18.26 10.39
C PRO A 25 18.79 -18.28 11.26
N THR A 26 18.09 -17.14 11.38
CA THR A 26 16.83 -17.01 12.15
C THR A 26 15.65 -17.75 11.52
N GLY A 27 15.74 -18.16 10.25
CA GLY A 27 14.72 -19.01 9.62
C GLY A 27 14.60 -20.38 10.28
N LYS A 28 15.65 -20.84 10.99
CA LYS A 28 15.62 -22.09 11.79
C LYS A 28 14.69 -22.02 12.99
N ASP A 29 14.37 -20.81 13.46
CA ASP A 29 13.50 -20.59 14.61
C ASP A 29 12.01 -20.53 14.21
N VAL A 30 11.70 -20.68 12.92
CA VAL A 30 10.31 -20.68 12.42
C VAL A 30 9.76 -22.11 12.46
N ASP A 31 8.91 -22.36 13.45
CA ASP A 31 8.11 -23.58 13.58
C ASP A 31 6.63 -23.23 13.33
N LEU A 32 6.01 -23.81 12.29
CA LEU A 32 4.62 -23.49 11.93
C LEU A 32 3.60 -24.03 12.93
N ASP A 33 3.82 -25.23 13.47
CA ASP A 33 2.87 -25.83 14.40
C ASP A 33 2.83 -24.99 15.69
N GLU A 34 4.02 -24.60 16.17
CA GLU A 34 4.14 -23.71 17.32
C GLU A 34 3.60 -22.30 17.02
N ALA A 35 3.88 -21.74 15.84
CA ALA A 35 3.36 -20.44 15.43
C ALA A 35 1.84 -20.42 15.32
N VAL A 36 1.21 -21.46 14.78
CA VAL A 36 -0.25 -21.60 14.72
C VAL A 36 -0.85 -21.59 16.12
N GLU A 37 -0.29 -22.38 17.04
CA GLU A 37 -0.78 -22.46 18.42
C GLU A 37 -0.54 -21.17 19.22
N PHE A 38 0.54 -20.44 18.93
CA PHE A 38 0.76 -19.09 19.45
C PHE A 38 -0.29 -18.11 18.91
N LEU A 39 -0.49 -18.08 17.59
CA LEU A 39 -1.38 -17.13 16.92
C LEU A 39 -2.86 -17.35 17.26
N LYS A 40 -3.29 -18.58 17.52
CA LYS A 40 -4.65 -18.87 18.03
C LYS A 40 -4.92 -18.27 19.42
N LYS A 41 -3.89 -18.01 20.21
CA LYS A 41 -3.99 -17.39 21.54
C LYS A 41 -3.92 -15.86 21.50
N VAL A 42 -3.66 -15.27 20.33
CA VAL A 42 -3.64 -13.82 20.16
C VAL A 42 -5.05 -13.27 20.44
N PRO A 43 -5.21 -12.33 21.39
CA PRO A 43 -6.49 -11.69 21.66
C PRO A 43 -7.04 -10.98 20.43
N ASP A 44 -8.36 -10.93 20.29
CA ASP A 44 -9.02 -10.35 19.11
C ASP A 44 -8.64 -8.89 18.88
N GLU A 45 -8.47 -8.11 19.96
CA GLU A 45 -8.05 -6.71 19.94
C GLU A 45 -6.61 -6.51 19.42
N LYS A 46 -5.78 -7.57 19.43
CA LYS A 46 -4.41 -7.61 18.88
C LYS A 46 -4.32 -8.36 17.56
N ASN A 47 -5.43 -8.88 17.03
CA ASN A 47 -5.48 -9.48 15.70
C ASN A 47 -5.93 -8.42 14.66
N PHE A 48 -5.07 -8.19 13.66
CA PHE A 48 -5.27 -7.13 12.69
C PHE A 48 -6.51 -7.36 11.83
N ALA A 49 -6.69 -8.58 11.32
CA ALA A 49 -7.82 -8.97 10.48
C ALA A 49 -9.15 -8.81 11.20
N LYS A 50 -9.23 -9.24 12.47
CA LYS A 50 -10.44 -9.12 13.30
C LYS A 50 -10.78 -7.65 13.60
N LYS A 51 -9.79 -6.83 13.96
CA LYS A 51 -10.02 -5.40 14.24
C LYS A 51 -10.40 -4.62 12.98
N MET A 52 -9.82 -4.94 11.82
CA MET A 52 -10.22 -4.35 10.53
C MET A 52 -11.66 -4.71 10.16
N ALA A 53 -12.03 -5.99 10.30
CA ALA A 53 -13.41 -6.45 10.07
C ALA A 53 -14.41 -5.71 10.97
N TRP A 54 -14.10 -5.59 12.27
CA TRP A 54 -14.90 -4.82 13.22
C TRP A 54 -15.03 -3.34 12.82
N ALA A 55 -13.92 -2.69 12.44
CA ALA A 55 -13.94 -1.28 12.04
C ALA A 55 -14.82 -1.05 10.80
N ASP A 56 -14.73 -1.92 9.79
CA ASP A 56 -15.55 -1.83 8.58
C ASP A 56 -17.04 -2.05 8.89
N GLU A 57 -17.37 -3.04 9.72
CA GLU A 57 -18.75 -3.30 10.18
C GLU A 57 -19.35 -2.09 10.91
N LYS A 58 -18.55 -1.40 11.73
CA LYS A 58 -18.98 -0.19 12.46
C LYS A 58 -18.91 1.08 11.61
N GLY A 59 -18.38 1.02 10.40
CA GLY A 59 -18.18 2.20 9.55
C GLY A 59 -17.21 3.21 10.17
N ILE A 60 -16.21 2.73 10.91
CA ILE A 60 -15.19 3.55 11.57
C ILE A 60 -13.93 3.57 10.71
N THR A 61 -13.38 4.76 10.50
CA THR A 61 -12.03 4.92 9.94
C THR A 61 -11.02 4.89 11.08
N THR A 62 -10.07 3.98 11.00
CA THR A 62 -8.99 3.80 11.99
C THR A 62 -7.68 4.47 11.51
N ALA A 63 -6.81 4.87 12.43
CA ALA A 63 -5.54 5.52 12.09
C ALA A 63 -4.33 4.61 12.37
N GLN A 64 -3.42 4.48 11.40
CA GLN A 64 -2.16 3.74 11.53
C GLN A 64 -0.97 4.61 11.07
N PRO A 65 0.11 4.74 11.85
CA PRO A 65 1.33 5.43 11.42
C PRO A 65 2.25 4.53 10.58
N ARG A 66 3.40 5.08 10.17
CA ARG A 66 4.61 4.32 9.82
C ARG A 66 5.69 4.56 10.88
N ALA A 67 6.42 3.52 11.28
CA ALA A 67 7.44 3.61 12.33
C ALA A 67 8.35 2.38 12.34
N GLY A 68 9.66 2.57 12.47
CA GLY A 68 10.64 1.49 12.54
C GLY A 68 12.04 2.03 12.84
N VAL A 69 12.76 1.37 13.74
CA VAL A 69 14.16 1.68 14.10
C VAL A 69 14.92 0.37 14.31
N ALA A 70 16.25 0.44 14.28
CA ALA A 70 17.12 -0.74 14.23
C ALA A 70 17.00 -1.67 15.45
N LEU A 71 16.89 -1.11 16.65
CA LEU A 71 17.07 -1.84 17.92
C LEU A 71 15.73 -2.17 18.56
N ILE A 72 15.60 -3.37 19.15
CA ILE A 72 14.32 -3.90 19.67
C ILE A 72 13.72 -3.00 20.76
N ASN A 73 14.51 -2.60 21.76
CA ASN A 73 13.99 -1.83 22.91
C ASN A 73 13.52 -0.44 22.48
N GLU A 74 14.31 0.24 21.65
CA GLU A 74 14.00 1.54 21.05
C GLU A 74 12.80 1.44 20.11
N HIS A 75 12.65 0.32 19.40
CA HIS A 75 11.47 0.07 18.57
C HIS A 75 10.22 -0.12 19.41
N ILE A 76 10.30 -0.89 20.51
CA ILE A 76 9.21 -1.04 21.48
C ILE A 76 8.81 0.31 22.07
N GLU A 77 9.78 1.11 22.55
CA GLU A 77 9.52 2.43 23.12
C GLU A 77 8.83 3.35 22.10
N LEU A 78 9.30 3.34 20.85
CA LEU A 78 8.66 4.06 19.76
C LEU A 78 7.20 3.64 19.59
N LEU A 79 6.92 2.35 19.43
CA LEU A 79 5.57 1.87 19.20
C LEU A 79 4.63 2.12 20.39
N GLN A 80 5.11 1.94 21.62
CA GLN A 80 4.36 2.27 22.83
C GLN A 80 4.04 3.77 22.91
N HIS A 81 4.95 4.65 22.49
CA HIS A 81 4.66 6.08 22.42
C HIS A 81 3.56 6.39 21.39
N LEU A 82 3.60 5.78 20.20
CA LEU A 82 2.57 5.99 19.18
C LEU A 82 1.20 5.44 19.61
N GLN A 83 1.20 4.33 20.35
CA GLN A 83 0.00 3.77 20.97
C GLN A 83 -0.57 4.71 22.04
N ASN A 84 0.24 5.06 23.05
CA ASN A 84 -0.23 5.68 24.28
C ASN A 84 -0.39 7.20 24.16
N GLU A 85 0.56 7.88 23.52
CA GLU A 85 0.56 9.34 23.35
C GLU A 85 -0.01 9.79 22.01
N GLY A 86 0.18 8.97 20.96
CA GLY A 86 -0.40 9.20 19.64
C GLY A 86 -1.87 8.77 19.55
N GLY A 87 -2.24 7.71 20.27
CA GLY A 87 -3.58 7.11 20.22
C GLY A 87 -3.82 6.26 18.97
N ALA A 88 -2.78 5.67 18.36
CA ALA A 88 -2.92 4.83 17.16
C ALA A 88 -3.97 3.72 17.33
N ASP A 89 -4.63 3.31 16.24
CA ASP A 89 -5.56 2.17 16.26
C ASP A 89 -4.87 0.86 15.84
N PHE A 90 -3.81 0.98 15.06
CA PHE A 90 -2.96 -0.11 14.60
C PHE A 90 -1.50 0.32 14.67
N LEU A 91 -0.60 -0.65 14.84
CA LEU A 91 0.84 -0.37 14.90
C LEU A 91 1.56 -0.98 13.69
N PRO A 92 2.51 -0.24 13.09
CA PRO A 92 3.40 -0.78 12.07
C PRO A 92 4.67 -1.36 12.73
N SER A 93 5.36 -2.23 12.00
CA SER A 93 6.82 -2.21 11.98
C SER A 93 7.26 -1.94 10.55
N THR A 94 7.78 -0.74 10.32
CA THR A 94 8.34 -0.34 9.03
C THR A 94 9.71 -0.97 8.86
N ILE A 95 9.84 -1.89 7.91
CA ILE A 95 11.06 -2.71 7.75
C ILE A 95 12.16 -1.91 7.06
N ASP A 96 13.41 -2.09 7.45
CA ASP A 96 14.54 -1.35 6.86
C ASP A 96 14.79 -1.74 5.38
N ALA A 97 15.43 -0.84 4.64
CA ALA A 97 15.66 -1.02 3.21
C ALA A 97 16.67 -2.13 2.86
N TYR A 98 17.56 -2.53 3.77
CA TYR A 98 18.45 -3.66 3.52
C TYR A 98 17.68 -4.98 3.60
N THR A 99 16.83 -5.16 4.62
CA THR A 99 15.92 -6.31 4.69
C THR A 99 15.02 -6.38 3.45
N ARG A 100 14.54 -5.23 2.93
CA ARG A 100 13.74 -5.17 1.69
C ARG A 100 14.46 -5.68 0.43
N GLN A 101 15.79 -5.76 0.45
CA GLN A 101 16.61 -6.27 -0.64
C GLN A 101 17.31 -7.58 -0.25
N ASN A 102 16.87 -8.22 0.84
CA ASN A 102 17.43 -9.46 1.38
C ASN A 102 18.93 -9.36 1.71
N ARG A 103 19.36 -8.18 2.18
CA ARG A 103 20.74 -7.82 2.53
C ARG A 103 20.93 -7.88 4.04
N TYR A 104 20.81 -9.07 4.61
CA TYR A 104 20.76 -9.23 6.06
C TYR A 104 22.10 -8.99 6.75
N GLU A 105 23.23 -9.17 6.06
CA GLU A 105 24.55 -8.78 6.57
C GLU A 105 24.68 -7.26 6.74
N GLU A 106 24.12 -6.47 5.82
CA GLU A 106 24.00 -5.01 5.97
C GLU A 106 23.10 -4.64 7.14
N GLY A 107 21.97 -5.33 7.31
CA GLY A 107 21.08 -5.17 8.45
C GLY A 107 21.80 -5.41 9.78
N GLU A 108 22.58 -6.49 9.87
CA GLU A 108 23.35 -6.85 11.06
C GLU A 108 24.38 -5.77 11.43
N ARG A 109 25.14 -5.29 10.42
CA ARG A 109 26.07 -4.17 10.65
C ARG A 109 25.33 -2.92 11.10
N GLY A 110 24.18 -2.63 10.50
CA GLY A 110 23.36 -1.49 10.89
C GLY A 110 22.84 -1.57 12.33
N ILE A 111 22.54 -2.77 12.83
CA ILE A 111 22.22 -2.98 14.26
C ILE A 111 23.42 -2.60 15.13
N ILE A 112 24.59 -3.21 14.88
CA ILE A 112 25.82 -2.97 15.65
C ILE A 112 26.21 -1.49 15.65
N GLU A 113 26.16 -0.83 14.48
CA GLU A 113 26.48 0.59 14.36
C GLU A 113 25.44 1.48 15.06
N SER A 114 24.16 1.07 15.09
CA SER A 114 23.11 1.80 15.82
C SER A 114 23.32 1.73 17.33
N GLU A 115 23.71 0.57 17.85
CA GLU A 115 24.08 0.40 19.27
C GLU A 115 25.26 1.31 19.63
N ALA A 116 26.31 1.31 18.80
CA ALA A 116 27.50 2.12 19.02
C ALA A 116 27.21 3.63 18.94
N ALA A 117 26.31 4.06 18.07
CA ALA A 117 25.95 5.47 17.87
C ALA A 117 24.91 5.99 18.87
N GLY A 118 24.23 5.11 19.62
CA GLY A 118 23.11 5.48 20.50
C GLY A 118 21.89 6.02 19.76
N ARG A 119 21.75 5.73 18.46
CA ARG A 119 20.62 6.11 17.60
C ARG A 119 20.54 5.19 16.38
N SER A 120 19.34 5.04 15.80
CA SER A 120 19.15 4.23 14.59
C SER A 120 19.92 4.78 13.40
N LEU A 121 20.72 3.92 12.76
CA LEU A 121 21.32 4.16 11.45
C LEU A 121 20.58 3.42 10.33
N LEU A 122 19.69 2.49 10.68
CA LEU A 122 18.73 1.90 9.75
C LEU A 122 17.48 2.80 9.64
N ASN A 123 16.85 2.74 8.47
CA ASN A 123 15.61 3.44 8.18
C ASN A 123 14.34 2.64 8.53
N GLY A 124 14.49 1.57 9.33
CA GLY A 124 13.42 0.69 9.73
C GLY A 124 13.89 -0.43 10.66
N PHE A 125 12.96 -1.33 10.98
CA PHE A 125 13.16 -2.48 11.85
C PHE A 125 13.63 -3.72 11.06
N PRO A 126 14.83 -4.28 11.34
CA PRO A 126 15.35 -5.46 10.64
C PRO A 126 14.77 -6.76 11.21
N ALA A 127 13.49 -7.00 10.94
CA ALA A 127 12.73 -8.13 11.50
C ALA A 127 13.38 -9.51 11.22
N VAL A 128 13.97 -9.71 10.05
CA VAL A 128 14.64 -10.99 9.71
C VAL A 128 15.87 -11.22 10.60
N ASN A 129 16.69 -10.19 10.84
CA ASN A 129 17.85 -10.28 11.72
C ASN A 129 17.44 -10.55 13.17
N HIS A 130 16.39 -9.88 13.65
CA HIS A 130 15.86 -10.07 15.01
C HIS A 130 15.12 -11.39 15.20
N GLY A 131 14.68 -12.01 14.10
CA GLY A 131 14.03 -13.32 14.08
C GLY A 131 12.67 -13.34 14.77
N VAL A 132 12.10 -14.54 14.89
CA VAL A 132 10.80 -14.77 15.54
C VAL A 132 10.81 -14.26 16.97
N LYS A 133 11.90 -14.49 17.71
CA LYS A 133 12.06 -14.05 19.09
C LYS A 133 11.95 -12.52 19.22
N GLY A 134 12.70 -11.75 18.43
CA GLY A 134 12.65 -10.30 18.51
C GLY A 134 11.30 -9.74 18.06
N CYS A 135 10.70 -10.31 17.01
CA CYS A 135 9.35 -9.96 16.60
C CYS A 135 8.31 -10.24 17.71
N ARG A 136 8.42 -11.36 18.44
CA ARG A 136 7.56 -11.68 19.59
C ARG A 136 7.74 -10.71 20.75
N GLN A 137 8.97 -10.31 21.04
CA GLN A 137 9.22 -9.28 22.08
C GLN A 137 8.50 -7.97 21.75
N VAL A 138 8.52 -7.55 20.48
CA VAL A 138 7.76 -6.37 20.02
C VAL A 138 6.26 -6.60 20.16
N PHE A 139 5.76 -7.76 19.70
CA PHE A 139 4.34 -8.11 19.81
C PHE A 139 3.84 -8.14 21.26
N GLU A 140 4.58 -8.76 22.18
CA GLU A 140 4.20 -8.89 23.59
C GLU A 140 4.20 -7.54 24.33
N ALA A 141 5.01 -6.59 23.89
CA ALA A 141 5.17 -5.29 24.54
C ALA A 141 4.12 -4.23 24.17
N VAL A 142 3.24 -4.50 23.21
CA VAL A 142 2.19 -3.56 22.74
C VAL A 142 0.80 -4.16 22.89
N ASP A 143 -0.23 -3.31 22.90
CA ASP A 143 -1.63 -3.71 23.12
C ASP A 143 -2.49 -3.66 21.84
N LEU A 144 -1.88 -3.29 20.71
CA LEU A 144 -2.55 -3.14 19.41
C LEU A 144 -2.05 -4.16 18.39
N PRO A 145 -2.84 -4.42 17.31
CA PRO A 145 -2.40 -5.30 16.25
C PRO A 145 -1.20 -4.73 15.49
N LEU A 146 -0.28 -5.62 15.12
CA LEU A 146 0.94 -5.29 14.39
C LEU A 146 0.85 -5.71 12.92
N GLN A 147 1.43 -4.89 12.05
CA GLN A 147 1.56 -5.15 10.62
C GLN A 147 2.99 -4.91 10.15
N LEU A 148 3.50 -5.83 9.34
CA LEU A 148 4.72 -5.62 8.56
C LEU A 148 4.42 -4.62 7.43
N ARG A 149 5.09 -3.46 7.44
CA ARG A 149 4.94 -2.43 6.40
C ARG A 149 6.28 -2.18 5.73
N HIS A 150 6.39 -2.34 4.42
CA HIS A 150 7.70 -2.34 3.75
C HIS A 150 7.64 -2.01 2.25
N GLY A 151 8.40 -2.73 1.43
CA GLY A 151 8.54 -2.53 -0.02
C GLY A 151 9.52 -3.55 -0.56
N THR A 152 9.20 -4.84 -0.41
CA THR A 152 10.13 -5.97 -0.58
C THR A 152 9.70 -6.85 -1.76
N PRO A 153 10.50 -6.95 -2.84
CA PRO A 153 10.20 -7.81 -3.98
C PRO A 153 10.13 -9.30 -3.61
N ASP A 154 11.11 -9.81 -2.85
CA ASP A 154 11.14 -11.18 -2.32
C ASP A 154 10.95 -11.15 -0.79
N SER A 155 9.69 -11.26 -0.36
CA SER A 155 9.30 -11.10 1.05
C SER A 155 9.09 -12.42 1.78
N ARG A 156 9.51 -13.55 1.20
CA ARG A 156 9.14 -14.89 1.69
C ARG A 156 9.62 -15.16 3.11
N LEU A 157 10.91 -14.96 3.37
CA LEU A 157 11.49 -15.16 4.72
C LEU A 157 10.98 -14.12 5.73
N LEU A 158 10.78 -12.86 5.30
CA LEU A 158 10.21 -11.81 6.15
C LEU A 158 8.79 -12.18 6.61
N ALA A 159 7.96 -12.73 5.71
CA ALA A 159 6.61 -13.16 6.03
C ALA A 159 6.61 -14.33 7.04
N GLU A 160 7.45 -15.34 6.83
CA GLU A 160 7.64 -16.46 7.78
C GLU A 160 7.99 -15.95 9.19
N VAL A 161 9.03 -15.12 9.29
CA VAL A 161 9.53 -14.59 10.56
C VAL A 161 8.49 -13.69 11.24
N GLY A 162 7.88 -12.76 10.51
CA GLY A 162 6.95 -11.82 11.10
C GLY A 162 5.64 -12.48 11.54
N HIS A 163 5.07 -13.37 10.73
CA HIS A 163 3.85 -14.09 11.10
C HIS A 163 4.06 -15.00 12.32
N ALA A 164 5.12 -15.81 12.32
CA ALA A 164 5.48 -16.60 13.51
C ALA A 164 5.82 -15.72 14.72
N GLY A 165 6.23 -14.48 14.48
CA GLY A 165 6.46 -13.43 15.46
C GLY A 165 5.20 -12.80 16.08
N GLY A 166 4.00 -13.09 15.57
CA GLY A 166 2.75 -12.50 16.05
C GLY A 166 2.18 -11.37 15.19
N PHE A 167 2.84 -11.00 14.09
CA PHE A 167 2.34 -9.99 13.16
C PHE A 167 1.17 -10.58 12.36
N THR A 168 -0.04 -10.13 12.65
CA THR A 168 -1.29 -10.61 12.05
C THR A 168 -1.70 -9.81 10.81
N SER A 169 -0.77 -9.04 10.23
CA SER A 169 -0.90 -8.52 8.88
C SER A 169 0.44 -8.32 8.18
N ASN A 170 0.44 -8.51 6.86
CA ASN A 170 1.57 -8.21 5.98
C ASN A 170 1.09 -7.30 4.83
N GLU A 171 1.79 -6.19 4.58
CA GLU A 171 1.55 -5.29 3.44
C GLU A 171 2.35 -5.74 2.20
N GLY A 172 1.87 -5.44 1.01
CA GLY A 172 2.57 -5.64 -0.25
C GLY A 172 1.86 -6.58 -1.20
N GLY A 173 2.48 -6.81 -2.35
CA GLY A 173 2.00 -7.71 -3.40
C GLY A 173 2.98 -7.78 -4.58
N ALA A 174 2.66 -8.67 -5.51
CA ALA A 174 3.51 -9.02 -6.65
C ALA A 174 3.94 -7.84 -7.53
N ILE A 175 3.11 -6.81 -7.62
CA ILE A 175 3.29 -5.63 -8.45
C ILE A 175 3.72 -4.45 -7.58
N SER A 176 2.94 -4.16 -6.54
CA SER A 176 3.04 -2.96 -5.72
C SER A 176 4.31 -2.93 -4.88
N TYR A 177 4.88 -4.09 -4.52
CA TYR A 177 6.18 -4.22 -3.86
C TYR A 177 7.31 -4.63 -4.81
N ASN A 178 7.08 -4.56 -6.13
CA ASN A 178 8.11 -4.64 -7.15
C ASN A 178 8.32 -3.29 -7.84
N ILE A 179 7.34 -2.87 -8.66
CA ILE A 179 7.49 -1.78 -9.63
C ILE A 179 7.99 -0.47 -9.00
N PRO A 180 7.52 -0.06 -7.80
CA PRO A 180 8.02 1.15 -7.14
C PRO A 180 9.35 0.98 -6.40
N TYR A 181 9.79 -0.26 -6.12
CA TYR A 181 10.82 -0.56 -5.13
C TYR A 181 12.02 -1.35 -5.67
N SER A 182 11.95 -1.79 -6.92
CA SER A 182 12.98 -2.63 -7.55
C SER A 182 13.27 -2.12 -8.96
N LYS A 183 14.52 -2.27 -9.38
CA LYS A 183 14.94 -1.99 -10.76
C LYS A 183 14.96 -3.25 -11.63
N LYS A 184 15.48 -4.36 -11.08
CA LYS A 184 15.89 -5.53 -11.88
C LYS A 184 15.10 -6.80 -11.61
N VAL A 185 14.13 -6.79 -10.70
CA VAL A 185 13.36 -7.99 -10.39
C VAL A 185 12.20 -8.10 -11.36
N SER A 186 12.13 -9.21 -12.11
CA SER A 186 11.04 -9.42 -13.07
C SER A 186 9.69 -9.52 -12.37
N VAL A 187 8.63 -9.08 -13.05
CA VAL A 187 7.25 -9.24 -12.57
C VAL A 187 6.91 -10.71 -12.37
N GLU A 188 7.39 -11.61 -13.23
CA GLU A 188 7.21 -13.05 -13.06
C GLU A 188 7.79 -13.57 -11.73
N LYS A 189 9.03 -13.18 -11.38
CA LYS A 189 9.64 -13.58 -10.12
C LYS A 189 8.84 -13.05 -8.93
N THR A 190 8.43 -11.78 -8.95
CA THR A 190 7.69 -11.22 -7.81
C THR A 190 6.27 -11.76 -7.72
N VAL A 191 5.62 -12.10 -8.83
CA VAL A 191 4.37 -12.87 -8.81
C VAL A 191 4.59 -14.21 -8.08
N ARG A 192 5.66 -14.94 -8.39
CA ARG A 192 5.97 -16.19 -7.72
C ARG A 192 6.27 -16.02 -6.22
N ASP A 193 7.13 -15.06 -5.87
CA ASP A 193 7.53 -14.84 -4.47
C ASP A 193 6.35 -14.35 -3.61
N TRP A 194 5.43 -13.57 -4.18
CA TRP A 194 4.22 -13.13 -3.47
C TRP A 194 3.13 -14.19 -3.43
N GLN A 195 3.04 -15.10 -4.41
CA GLN A 195 2.23 -16.30 -4.27
C GLN A 195 2.63 -17.12 -3.04
N TYR A 196 3.93 -17.24 -2.74
CA TYR A 196 4.38 -17.87 -1.51
C TYR A 196 3.90 -17.11 -0.27
N CYS A 197 4.04 -15.78 -0.24
CA CYS A 197 3.63 -14.96 0.91
C CYS A 197 2.11 -15.09 1.17
N ASP A 198 1.31 -15.04 0.11
CA ASP A 198 -0.14 -15.20 0.19
C ASP A 198 -0.52 -16.65 0.53
N ARG A 199 0.23 -17.65 0.03
CA ARG A 199 0.02 -19.07 0.36
C ARG A 199 0.33 -19.38 1.82
N LEU A 200 1.33 -18.73 2.41
CA LEU A 200 1.63 -18.81 3.83
C LEU A 200 0.45 -18.29 4.66
N VAL A 201 -0.13 -17.14 4.29
CA VAL A 201 -1.37 -16.67 4.92
C VAL A 201 -2.51 -17.66 4.71
N GLY A 202 -2.68 -18.19 3.49
CA GLY A 202 -3.67 -19.23 3.22
C GLY A 202 -3.48 -20.49 4.08
N TYR A 203 -2.24 -20.88 4.39
CA TYR A 203 -1.96 -21.99 5.30
C TYR A 203 -2.42 -21.67 6.73
N TYR A 204 -2.16 -20.45 7.22
CA TYR A 204 -2.66 -20.01 8.53
C TYR A 204 -4.19 -19.98 8.57
N GLU A 205 -4.85 -19.49 7.51
CA GLU A 205 -6.32 -19.49 7.40
C GLU A 205 -6.89 -20.92 7.41
N ASP A 206 -6.29 -21.84 6.64
CA ASP A 206 -6.65 -23.26 6.62
C ASP A 206 -6.52 -23.91 8.02
N ASN A 207 -5.71 -23.33 8.92
CA ASN A 207 -5.48 -23.76 10.30
C ASN A 207 -6.20 -22.89 11.37
N GLY A 208 -7.17 -22.07 10.94
CA GLY A 208 -8.01 -21.27 11.84
C GLY A 208 -7.35 -20.02 12.40
N VAL A 209 -6.27 -19.53 11.77
CA VAL A 209 -5.57 -18.30 12.12
C VAL A 209 -5.79 -17.28 11.02
N THR A 210 -6.57 -16.24 11.30
CA THR A 210 -6.83 -15.17 10.32
C THR A 210 -5.76 -14.08 10.34
N ILE A 211 -5.24 -13.74 9.15
CA ILE A 211 -4.16 -12.78 8.94
C ILE A 211 -4.53 -11.88 7.76
N ASN A 212 -4.41 -10.55 7.94
CA ASN A 212 -4.75 -9.57 6.92
C ASN A 212 -3.61 -9.38 5.90
N ARG A 213 -3.96 -9.30 4.62
CA ARG A 213 -3.06 -8.88 3.54
C ARG A 213 -3.47 -7.52 3.00
N GLU A 214 -2.50 -6.67 2.69
CA GLU A 214 -2.76 -5.32 2.18
C GLU A 214 -1.92 -5.02 0.93
N PRO A 215 -2.47 -5.20 -0.29
CA PRO A 215 -1.91 -4.63 -1.52
C PRO A 215 -1.57 -3.14 -1.37
N PHE A 216 -0.38 -2.73 -1.79
CA PHE A 216 0.10 -1.36 -1.59
C PHE A 216 -0.39 -0.41 -2.71
N GLY A 217 -1.59 0.14 -2.52
CA GLY A 217 -2.28 0.97 -3.50
C GLY A 217 -1.57 2.23 -4.02
N PRO A 218 -0.83 3.01 -3.21
CA PRO A 218 -0.20 4.26 -3.69
C PRO A 218 0.89 4.08 -4.74
N LEU A 219 1.49 2.89 -4.84
CA LEU A 219 2.60 2.60 -5.74
C LEU A 219 3.74 3.61 -5.61
N THR A 220 4.07 4.36 -6.66
CA THR A 220 5.14 5.37 -6.65
C THR A 220 4.77 6.64 -5.87
N GLY A 221 3.52 6.78 -5.44
CA GLY A 221 3.03 7.96 -4.71
C GLY A 221 3.01 9.25 -5.53
N THR A 222 3.27 9.16 -6.85
CA THR A 222 3.51 10.32 -7.71
C THR A 222 2.56 10.31 -8.88
N LEU A 223 1.46 11.07 -8.75
CA LEU A 223 0.45 11.30 -9.78
C LEU A 223 -0.14 10.02 -10.40
N VAL A 224 -0.27 8.93 -9.64
CA VAL A 224 -0.83 7.68 -10.15
C VAL A 224 -2.33 7.85 -10.44
N PRO A 225 -2.82 7.68 -11.68
CA PRO A 225 -4.24 7.76 -11.96
C PRO A 225 -5.03 6.72 -11.14
N PRO A 226 -6.22 7.09 -10.60
CA PRO A 226 -7.00 6.19 -9.76
C PRO A 226 -7.26 4.82 -10.37
N SER A 227 -7.59 4.78 -11.66
CA SER A 227 -7.88 3.53 -12.37
C SER A 227 -6.64 2.63 -12.51
N THR A 228 -5.44 3.18 -12.74
CA THR A 228 -4.20 2.40 -12.74
C THR A 228 -3.90 1.83 -11.35
N SER A 229 -4.01 2.64 -10.30
CA SER A 229 -3.84 2.20 -8.90
C SER A 229 -4.84 1.08 -8.55
N ASN A 230 -6.12 1.28 -8.88
CA ASN A 230 -7.18 0.33 -8.58
C ASN A 230 -7.03 -0.98 -9.35
N ALA A 231 -6.62 -0.94 -10.62
CA ALA A 231 -6.37 -2.16 -11.40
C ALA A 231 -5.29 -3.03 -10.75
N VAL A 232 -4.20 -2.42 -10.26
CA VAL A 232 -3.16 -3.15 -9.50
C VAL A 232 -3.72 -3.73 -8.21
N GLY A 233 -4.45 -2.94 -7.42
CA GLY A 233 -5.05 -3.42 -6.16
C GLY A 233 -6.00 -4.61 -6.35
N ILE A 234 -6.82 -4.59 -7.40
CA ILE A 234 -7.76 -5.68 -7.74
C ILE A 234 -7.00 -6.93 -8.18
N LEU A 235 -5.98 -6.79 -9.03
CA LEU A 235 -5.15 -7.94 -9.45
C LEU A 235 -4.48 -8.60 -8.24
N GLU A 236 -3.85 -7.82 -7.36
CA GLU A 236 -3.20 -8.38 -6.17
C GLU A 236 -4.20 -9.01 -5.19
N ALA A 237 -5.41 -8.46 -5.06
CA ALA A 237 -6.47 -9.08 -4.27
C ALA A 237 -6.90 -10.45 -4.85
N LEU A 238 -7.05 -10.56 -6.17
CA LEU A 238 -7.37 -11.84 -6.84
C LEU A 238 -6.25 -12.86 -6.67
N LEU A 239 -5.00 -12.45 -6.91
CA LEU A 239 -3.83 -13.32 -6.74
C LEU A 239 -3.71 -13.85 -5.30
N ALA A 240 -3.95 -12.99 -4.31
CA ALA A 240 -3.92 -13.37 -2.90
C ALA A 240 -5.08 -14.31 -2.53
N ALA A 241 -6.31 -14.01 -2.97
CA ALA A 241 -7.49 -14.83 -2.70
C ALA A 241 -7.34 -16.25 -3.27
N GLU A 242 -6.75 -16.39 -4.47
CA GLU A 242 -6.45 -17.69 -5.07
C GLU A 242 -5.48 -18.53 -4.23
N GLN A 243 -4.56 -17.90 -3.49
CA GLN A 243 -3.66 -18.63 -2.58
C GLN A 243 -4.31 -18.97 -1.22
N GLY A 244 -5.55 -18.55 -0.98
CA GLY A 244 -6.33 -18.85 0.22
C GLY A 244 -6.44 -17.72 1.24
N VAL A 245 -6.00 -16.51 0.91
CA VAL A 245 -6.15 -15.34 1.81
C VAL A 245 -7.62 -14.97 1.97
N LYS A 246 -8.08 -14.75 3.22
CA LYS A 246 -9.49 -14.47 3.55
C LYS A 246 -9.74 -13.06 4.10
N ASN A 247 -8.72 -12.30 4.44
CA ASN A 247 -8.86 -10.91 4.90
C ASN A 247 -7.93 -10.01 4.09
N ILE A 248 -8.51 -9.12 3.28
CA ILE A 248 -7.78 -8.28 2.34
C ILE A 248 -8.16 -6.81 2.54
N THR A 249 -7.15 -5.95 2.69
CA THR A 249 -7.30 -4.50 2.71
C THR A 249 -6.76 -3.91 1.41
N VAL A 250 -7.61 -3.45 0.49
CA VAL A 250 -7.13 -2.80 -0.74
C VAL A 250 -6.87 -1.31 -0.52
N GLY A 251 -5.73 -0.83 -1.01
CA GLY A 251 -5.26 0.52 -0.75
C GLY A 251 -5.48 1.52 -1.89
N TYR A 252 -5.53 2.80 -1.53
CA TYR A 252 -5.50 3.93 -2.46
C TYR A 252 -4.67 5.09 -1.89
N GLY A 253 -3.91 5.77 -2.75
CA GLY A 253 -3.10 6.94 -2.39
C GLY A 253 -3.77 8.25 -2.76
N GLN A 254 -3.82 9.20 -1.82
CA GLN A 254 -4.41 10.52 -2.05
C GLN A 254 -3.87 11.20 -3.31
N CYS A 255 -4.76 11.52 -4.24
CA CYS A 255 -4.51 12.34 -5.40
C CYS A 255 -4.76 13.82 -5.11
N GLY A 256 -5.70 14.14 -4.20
CA GLY A 256 -5.88 15.46 -3.60
C GLY A 256 -7.13 16.21 -4.05
N ASN A 257 -7.75 15.84 -5.18
CA ASN A 257 -9.12 16.28 -5.46
C ASN A 257 -10.07 15.39 -4.64
N LEU A 258 -10.78 15.98 -3.68
CA LEU A 258 -11.58 15.24 -2.72
C LEU A 258 -12.66 14.36 -3.38
N LEU A 259 -13.32 14.85 -4.44
CA LEU A 259 -14.34 14.07 -5.14
C LEU A 259 -13.70 12.86 -5.84
N GLN A 260 -12.57 13.06 -6.52
CA GLN A 260 -11.84 11.96 -7.17
C GLN A 260 -11.34 10.92 -6.16
N ASP A 261 -10.78 11.38 -5.05
CA ASP A 261 -10.25 10.50 -3.99
C ASP A 261 -11.37 9.62 -3.41
N VAL A 262 -12.55 10.19 -3.17
CA VAL A 262 -13.74 9.45 -2.72
C VAL A 262 -14.22 8.48 -3.79
N ALA A 263 -14.32 8.93 -5.05
CA ALA A 263 -14.73 8.10 -6.17
C ALA A 263 -13.79 6.90 -6.36
N ALA A 264 -12.47 7.10 -6.20
CA ALA A 264 -11.46 6.08 -6.33
C ALA A 264 -11.60 4.97 -5.29
N VAL A 265 -11.79 5.31 -4.01
CA VAL A 265 -12.00 4.35 -2.93
C VAL A 265 -13.31 3.58 -3.11
N ASN A 266 -14.39 4.26 -3.50
CA ASN A 266 -15.68 3.60 -3.76
C ASN A 266 -15.58 2.64 -4.94
N ALA A 267 -15.00 3.08 -6.06
CA ALA A 267 -14.79 2.24 -7.24
C ALA A 267 -13.92 1.02 -6.90
N LEU A 268 -12.83 1.21 -6.15
CA LEU A 268 -11.93 0.15 -5.72
C LEU A 268 -12.65 -0.90 -4.87
N ARG A 269 -13.40 -0.46 -3.84
CA ARG A 269 -14.15 -1.36 -2.96
C ARG A 269 -15.20 -2.14 -3.75
N GLU A 270 -15.98 -1.46 -4.58
CA GLU A 270 -17.06 -2.08 -5.34
C GLU A 270 -16.54 -3.08 -6.37
N GLN A 271 -15.53 -2.71 -7.17
CA GLN A 271 -14.97 -3.60 -8.18
C GLN A 271 -14.19 -4.75 -7.56
N THR A 272 -13.43 -4.54 -6.49
CA THR A 272 -12.73 -5.66 -5.84
C THR A 272 -13.74 -6.72 -5.34
N LYS A 273 -14.86 -6.30 -4.73
CA LYS A 273 -15.94 -7.23 -4.35
C LYS A 273 -16.54 -7.94 -5.55
N GLU A 274 -16.79 -7.23 -6.65
CA GLU A 274 -17.32 -7.79 -7.90
C GLU A 274 -16.39 -8.86 -8.48
N TYR A 275 -15.09 -8.56 -8.60
CA TYR A 275 -14.10 -9.50 -9.15
C TYR A 275 -13.87 -10.69 -8.22
N LEU A 276 -13.75 -10.50 -6.91
CA LEU A 276 -13.61 -11.63 -5.97
C LEU A 276 -14.80 -12.59 -6.07
N LYS A 277 -16.03 -12.05 -6.09
CA LYS A 277 -17.25 -12.83 -6.25
C LYS A 277 -17.33 -13.54 -7.60
N ALA A 278 -16.94 -12.87 -8.68
CA ALA A 278 -16.95 -13.46 -10.03
C ALA A 278 -16.04 -14.69 -10.15
N TYR A 279 -15.01 -14.80 -9.31
CA TYR A 279 -14.09 -15.93 -9.24
C TYR A 279 -14.36 -16.88 -8.06
N GLY A 280 -15.50 -16.73 -7.37
CA GLY A 280 -15.96 -17.66 -6.33
C GLY A 280 -15.34 -17.46 -4.94
N TYR A 281 -14.68 -16.33 -4.69
CA TYR A 281 -14.09 -15.99 -3.38
C TYR A 281 -15.10 -15.23 -2.51
N ASP A 282 -16.25 -15.87 -2.23
CA ASP A 282 -17.37 -15.27 -1.48
C ASP A 282 -17.08 -15.08 0.02
N ASP A 283 -16.05 -15.73 0.54
CA ASP A 283 -15.66 -15.74 1.96
C ASP A 283 -14.53 -14.76 2.30
N VAL A 284 -14.11 -13.92 1.34
CA VAL A 284 -13.10 -12.88 1.58
C VAL A 284 -13.73 -11.65 2.24
N ILE A 285 -13.22 -11.31 3.42
CA ILE A 285 -13.49 -10.05 4.10
C ILE A 285 -12.65 -8.96 3.45
N LEU A 286 -13.31 -8.03 2.77
CA LEU A 286 -12.67 -6.90 2.09
C LEU A 286 -12.84 -5.60 2.89
N THR A 287 -11.73 -4.92 3.16
CA THR A 287 -11.69 -3.57 3.74
C THR A 287 -10.86 -2.63 2.86
N THR A 288 -10.81 -1.34 3.18
CA THR A 288 -10.04 -0.35 2.41
C THR A 288 -9.08 0.47 3.27
N VAL A 289 -7.96 0.86 2.69
CA VAL A 289 -7.00 1.78 3.30
C VAL A 289 -6.76 3.01 2.42
N PHE A 290 -6.84 4.19 3.01
CA PHE A 290 -6.49 5.45 2.38
C PHE A 290 -5.13 5.92 2.87
N HIS A 291 -4.21 6.21 1.97
CA HIS A 291 -2.92 6.79 2.33
C HIS A 291 -3.01 8.29 2.16
N GLN A 292 -2.77 9.04 3.24
CA GLN A 292 -2.51 10.47 3.14
C GLN A 292 -1.38 10.71 2.13
N TRP A 293 -1.35 11.93 1.55
CA TRP A 293 -0.46 12.35 0.48
C TRP A 293 0.90 11.64 0.50
N MET A 294 1.28 11.03 -0.63
CA MET A 294 2.50 10.23 -0.73
C MET A 294 3.61 10.91 -1.53
N GLY A 295 3.32 12.05 -2.16
CA GLY A 295 4.30 12.88 -2.87
C GLY A 295 5.06 13.82 -1.94
N GLY A 296 5.72 14.83 -2.51
CA GLY A 296 6.49 15.83 -1.75
C GLY A 296 5.64 16.64 -0.78
N PHE A 297 6.13 16.82 0.45
CA PHE A 297 5.51 17.62 1.50
C PHE A 297 6.09 19.04 1.55
N PRO A 298 5.33 20.02 2.07
CA PRO A 298 5.91 21.30 2.46
C PRO A 298 6.81 21.12 3.69
N GLU A 299 7.93 21.84 3.74
CA GLU A 299 8.86 21.84 4.89
C GLU A 299 8.27 22.50 6.14
N ASP A 300 7.38 23.48 5.95
CA ASP A 300 6.69 24.14 7.06
C ASP A 300 5.70 23.16 7.72
N GLU A 301 5.91 22.87 9.01
CA GLU A 301 5.12 21.89 9.75
C GLU A 301 3.62 22.26 9.81
N SER A 302 3.29 23.55 9.88
CA SER A 302 1.88 23.99 9.90
C SER A 302 1.19 23.70 8.56
N ARG A 303 1.88 23.94 7.45
CA ARG A 303 1.41 23.55 6.11
C ARG A 303 1.31 22.03 5.97
N ALA A 304 2.24 21.28 6.55
CA ALA A 304 2.18 19.82 6.57
C ALA A 304 0.93 19.31 7.31
N PHE A 305 0.56 19.92 8.45
CA PHE A 305 -0.70 19.60 9.15
C PHE A 305 -1.95 19.90 8.33
N GLY A 306 -1.94 20.96 7.51
CA GLY A 306 -3.03 21.24 6.57
C GLY A 306 -3.25 20.07 5.61
N LEU A 307 -2.16 19.52 5.07
CA LEU A 307 -2.20 18.38 4.15
C LEU A 307 -2.60 17.07 4.84
N ILE A 308 -2.05 16.80 6.02
CA ILE A 308 -2.43 15.64 6.87
C ILE A 308 -3.93 15.67 7.18
N SER A 309 -4.44 16.84 7.57
CA SER A 309 -5.85 17.02 7.93
C SER A 309 -6.78 16.86 6.71
N LEU A 310 -6.37 17.36 5.54
CA LEU A 310 -7.09 17.14 4.29
C LEU A 310 -7.17 15.65 3.94
N GLY A 311 -6.06 14.92 4.07
CA GLY A 311 -6.02 13.48 3.83
C GLY A 311 -6.88 12.69 4.83
N ALA A 312 -6.92 13.11 6.10
CA ALA A 312 -7.82 12.53 7.11
C ALA A 312 -9.30 12.77 6.76
N ALA A 313 -9.65 13.97 6.29
CA ALA A 313 -11.00 14.27 5.83
C ALA A 313 -11.40 13.45 4.61
N ALA A 314 -10.50 13.29 3.62
CA ALA A 314 -10.75 12.43 2.46
C ALA A 314 -10.97 10.96 2.85
N ALA A 315 -10.16 10.44 3.78
CA ALA A 315 -10.32 9.08 4.30
C ALA A 315 -11.66 8.86 5.01
N ALA A 316 -12.06 9.78 5.90
CA ALA A 316 -13.33 9.70 6.60
C ALA A 316 -14.53 9.78 5.63
N LEU A 317 -14.51 10.77 4.72
CA LEU A 317 -15.63 11.01 3.81
C LEU A 317 -15.78 9.92 2.73
N SER A 318 -14.68 9.26 2.35
CA SER A 318 -14.73 8.06 1.49
C SER A 318 -15.20 6.80 2.21
N GLY A 319 -15.29 6.84 3.54
CA GLY A 319 -15.58 5.65 4.34
C GLY A 319 -14.47 4.60 4.25
N ALA A 320 -13.22 5.03 4.15
CA ALA A 320 -12.08 4.13 4.24
C ALA A 320 -12.04 3.46 5.61
N THR A 321 -11.74 2.17 5.68
CA THR A 321 -11.67 1.44 6.95
C THR A 321 -10.44 1.87 7.77
N LYS A 322 -9.35 2.21 7.08
CA LYS A 322 -8.09 2.65 7.68
C LYS A 322 -7.50 3.84 6.93
N VAL A 323 -6.80 4.71 7.64
CA VAL A 323 -5.96 5.77 7.07
C VAL A 323 -4.52 5.63 7.52
N ILE A 324 -3.57 5.74 6.58
CA ILE A 324 -2.14 5.80 6.91
C ILE A 324 -1.73 7.24 7.17
N VAL A 325 -1.20 7.46 8.36
CA VAL A 325 -0.84 8.77 8.90
C VAL A 325 0.54 9.21 8.40
N LYS A 326 0.62 10.47 7.96
CA LYS A 326 1.84 11.21 7.65
C LYS A 326 2.22 12.15 8.80
N THR A 327 3.43 12.70 8.75
CA THR A 327 3.98 13.51 9.85
C THR A 327 4.41 14.89 9.36
N PRO A 328 4.50 15.89 10.25
CA PRO A 328 5.06 17.19 9.90
C PRO A 328 6.53 17.14 9.46
N HIS A 329 7.26 16.04 9.73
CA HIS A 329 8.66 15.85 9.33
C HIS A 329 8.85 15.21 7.96
N GLU A 330 7.77 14.91 7.20
CA GLU A 330 7.84 14.12 5.97
C GLU A 330 8.79 14.71 4.91
N ALA A 331 8.94 16.04 4.84
CA ALA A 331 9.84 16.70 3.90
C ALA A 331 11.33 16.61 4.29
N ILE A 332 11.63 16.28 5.56
CA ILE A 332 12.99 16.33 6.12
C ILE A 332 13.57 14.92 6.27
N GLY A 333 12.80 13.97 6.81
CA GLY A 333 13.29 12.61 7.06
C GLY A 333 12.38 11.77 7.93
N ILE A 334 12.93 10.68 8.50
CA ILE A 334 12.19 9.80 9.41
C ILE A 334 11.73 10.60 10.63
N PRO A 335 10.44 10.56 10.99
CA PRO A 335 9.91 11.35 12.10
C PRO A 335 10.43 10.87 13.44
N THR A 336 10.56 11.78 14.40
CA THR A 336 10.68 11.40 15.81
C THR A 336 9.35 10.83 16.31
N LYS A 337 9.35 10.16 17.47
CA LYS A 337 8.12 9.62 18.07
C LYS A 337 7.09 10.73 18.35
N GLU A 338 7.54 11.93 18.74
CA GLU A 338 6.69 13.08 19.03
C GLU A 338 6.02 13.65 17.77
N ALA A 339 6.79 13.85 16.69
CA ALA A 339 6.24 14.33 15.41
C ALA A 339 5.24 13.32 14.81
N ASN A 340 5.55 12.03 14.96
CA ASN A 340 4.66 10.97 14.53
C ASN A 340 3.37 10.93 15.37
N ALA A 341 3.47 11.00 16.70
CA ALA A 341 2.31 11.14 17.58
C ALA A 341 1.48 12.39 17.28
N ALA A 342 2.11 13.52 16.90
CA ALA A 342 1.41 14.72 16.50
C ALA A 342 0.58 14.52 15.22
N GLY A 343 1.12 13.83 14.21
CA GLY A 343 0.39 13.43 13.00
C GLY A 343 -0.81 12.52 13.31
N ILE A 344 -0.64 11.55 14.22
CA ILE A 344 -1.71 10.64 14.63
C ILE A 344 -2.82 11.42 15.34
N LYS A 345 -2.47 12.27 16.31
CA LYS A 345 -3.44 13.09 17.04
C LYS A 345 -4.23 14.02 16.12
N ALA A 346 -3.56 14.70 15.18
CA ALA A 346 -4.22 15.55 14.20
C ALA A 346 -5.18 14.74 13.33
N THR A 347 -4.74 13.58 12.85
CA THR A 347 -5.58 12.68 12.04
C THR A 347 -6.80 12.23 12.81
N LYS A 348 -6.63 11.67 14.02
CA LYS A 348 -7.74 11.17 14.84
C LYS A 348 -8.72 12.27 15.24
N MET A 349 -8.23 13.48 15.51
CA MET A 349 -9.12 14.61 15.76
C MET A 349 -10.05 14.87 14.57
N VAL A 350 -9.53 14.89 13.34
CA VAL A 350 -10.35 15.07 12.14
C VAL A 350 -11.32 13.90 11.93
N LEU A 351 -10.86 12.65 12.14
CA LEU A 351 -11.73 11.47 12.03
C LEU A 351 -12.90 11.54 13.03
N ASN A 352 -12.64 11.93 14.28
CA ASN A 352 -13.68 12.09 15.30
C ASN A 352 -14.67 13.21 14.97
N LEU A 353 -14.19 14.34 14.43
CA LEU A 353 -15.06 15.44 13.98
C LEU A 353 -15.99 15.02 12.83
N LEU A 354 -15.54 14.05 12.01
CA LEU A 354 -16.26 13.54 10.85
C LEU A 354 -16.91 12.17 11.10
N GLU A 355 -17.01 11.74 12.36
CA GLU A 355 -17.58 10.43 12.71
C GLU A 355 -19.00 10.28 12.13
N GLY A 356 -19.25 9.17 11.45
CA GLY A 356 -20.52 8.88 10.77
C GLY A 356 -20.79 9.71 9.50
N GLN A 357 -19.99 10.73 9.18
CA GLN A 357 -20.15 11.51 7.96
C GLN A 357 -19.59 10.75 6.75
N ARG A 358 -20.23 10.93 5.60
CA ARG A 358 -19.78 10.42 4.30
C ARG A 358 -19.93 11.51 3.25
N TYR A 359 -19.13 11.43 2.20
CA TYR A 359 -19.26 12.34 1.07
C TYR A 359 -20.67 12.22 0.48
N ALA A 360 -21.31 13.36 0.21
CA ALA A 360 -22.68 13.38 -0.27
C ALA A 360 -22.75 12.78 -1.68
N ASP A 361 -23.75 11.91 -1.89
CA ASP A 361 -24.04 11.37 -3.21
C ASP A 361 -24.46 12.49 -4.17
N SER A 362 -23.90 12.47 -5.38
CA SER A 362 -24.13 13.49 -6.41
C SER A 362 -23.88 12.89 -7.79
N GLN A 363 -24.43 13.53 -8.83
CA GLN A 363 -24.19 13.09 -10.20
C GLN A 363 -22.69 13.10 -10.55
N ALA A 364 -21.97 14.15 -10.14
CA ALA A 364 -20.52 14.26 -10.38
C ALA A 364 -19.73 13.12 -9.72
N LEU A 365 -20.08 12.73 -8.47
CA LEU A 365 -19.45 11.59 -7.81
C LEU A 365 -19.72 10.29 -8.57
N ARG A 366 -20.98 10.03 -8.95
CA ARG A 366 -21.35 8.82 -9.69
C ARG A 366 -20.66 8.76 -11.05
N ASP A 367 -20.56 9.87 -11.75
CA ASP A 367 -19.89 9.97 -13.05
C ASP A 367 -18.39 9.66 -12.91
N GLU A 368 -17.71 10.25 -11.93
CA GLU A 368 -16.29 9.97 -11.68
C GLU A 368 -16.06 8.51 -11.27
N ILE A 369 -16.93 7.92 -10.42
CA ILE A 369 -16.88 6.48 -10.11
C ILE A 369 -17.00 5.65 -11.40
N ASN A 370 -17.96 5.97 -12.27
CA ASN A 370 -18.18 5.23 -13.51
C ASN A 370 -16.98 5.33 -14.48
N ILE A 371 -16.36 6.52 -14.57
CA ILE A 371 -15.15 6.73 -15.38
C ILE A 371 -14.01 5.85 -14.87
N ILE A 372 -13.72 5.91 -13.56
CA ILE A 372 -12.66 5.10 -12.94
C ILE A 372 -12.94 3.61 -13.18
N LYS A 373 -14.18 3.15 -12.96
CA LYS A 373 -14.54 1.75 -13.19
C LYS A 373 -14.37 1.30 -14.63
N ALA A 374 -14.73 2.14 -15.60
CA ALA A 374 -14.59 1.85 -17.01
C ALA A 374 -13.12 1.74 -17.43
N GLU A 375 -12.26 2.66 -16.96
CA GLU A 375 -10.83 2.62 -17.20
C GLU A 375 -10.17 1.38 -16.57
N VAL A 376 -10.52 1.04 -15.31
CA VAL A 376 -10.08 -0.20 -14.64
C VAL A 376 -10.47 -1.42 -15.47
N LYS A 377 -11.73 -1.49 -15.92
CA LYS A 377 -12.23 -2.61 -16.71
C LYS A 377 -11.44 -2.79 -18.01
N CYS A 378 -11.11 -1.72 -18.72
CA CYS A 378 -10.26 -1.80 -19.91
C CYS A 378 -8.91 -2.49 -19.62
N MET A 379 -8.23 -2.10 -18.52
CA MET A 379 -6.96 -2.70 -18.13
C MET A 379 -7.09 -4.17 -17.72
N LEU A 380 -8.11 -4.50 -16.91
CA LEU A 380 -8.30 -5.86 -16.42
C LEU A 380 -8.78 -6.83 -17.51
N ASP A 381 -9.70 -6.42 -18.39
CA ASP A 381 -10.16 -7.25 -19.51
C ASP A 381 -8.98 -7.60 -20.44
N GLU A 382 -8.13 -6.63 -20.75
CA GLU A 382 -6.96 -6.85 -21.61
C GLU A 382 -5.89 -7.70 -20.91
N THR A 383 -5.67 -7.48 -19.61
CA THR A 383 -4.78 -8.32 -18.79
C THR A 383 -5.23 -9.78 -18.81
N LEU A 384 -6.53 -10.04 -18.61
CA LEU A 384 -7.10 -11.39 -18.67
C LEU A 384 -6.96 -12.01 -20.06
N ARG A 385 -7.19 -11.22 -21.10
CA ARG A 385 -7.04 -11.66 -22.51
C ARG A 385 -5.61 -12.08 -22.81
N LEU A 386 -4.61 -11.27 -22.42
CA LEU A 386 -3.19 -11.60 -22.58
C LEU A 386 -2.80 -12.87 -21.82
N GLY A 387 -3.39 -13.06 -20.64
CA GLY A 387 -3.26 -14.25 -19.81
C GLY A 387 -3.99 -15.49 -20.34
N ASN A 388 -4.78 -15.39 -21.41
CA ASN A 388 -5.69 -16.45 -21.86
C ASN A 388 -6.58 -17.00 -20.72
N GLY A 389 -7.07 -16.11 -19.85
CA GLY A 389 -7.86 -16.48 -18.67
C GLY A 389 -7.06 -16.68 -17.38
N ASP A 390 -5.72 -16.64 -17.42
CA ASP A 390 -4.85 -16.75 -16.24
C ASP A 390 -4.38 -15.37 -15.78
N TRP A 391 -4.80 -14.92 -14.60
CA TRP A 391 -4.43 -13.61 -14.06
C TRP A 391 -2.94 -13.46 -13.78
N ALA A 392 -2.25 -14.51 -13.32
CA ALA A 392 -0.82 -14.43 -13.00
C ALA A 392 0.00 -14.23 -14.27
N VAL A 393 -0.29 -15.02 -15.32
CA VAL A 393 0.33 -14.86 -16.64
C VAL A 393 -0.07 -13.54 -17.28
N GLY A 394 -1.35 -13.16 -17.15
CA GLY A 394 -1.89 -11.90 -17.63
C GLY A 394 -1.15 -10.70 -17.05
N THR A 395 -0.92 -10.69 -15.74
CA THR A 395 -0.17 -9.63 -15.05
C THR A 395 1.24 -9.47 -15.62
N VAL A 396 1.99 -10.56 -15.82
CA VAL A 396 3.34 -10.50 -16.40
C VAL A 396 3.29 -9.84 -17.79
N LYS A 397 2.42 -10.35 -18.66
CA LYS A 397 2.27 -9.84 -20.03
C LYS A 397 1.75 -8.41 -20.10
N ALA A 398 0.90 -8.01 -19.15
CA ALA A 398 0.36 -6.66 -19.09
C ALA A 398 1.49 -5.63 -18.89
N PHE A 399 2.49 -5.95 -18.06
CA PHE A 399 3.68 -5.12 -17.90
C PHE A 399 4.61 -5.17 -19.12
N GLU A 400 4.87 -6.37 -19.68
CA GLU A 400 5.68 -6.53 -20.91
C GLU A 400 5.14 -5.71 -22.09
N THR A 401 3.81 -5.58 -22.18
CA THR A 401 3.13 -4.88 -23.27
C THR A 401 2.74 -3.44 -22.92
N GLY A 402 2.88 -3.01 -21.67
CA GLY A 402 2.50 -1.67 -21.19
C GLY A 402 0.98 -1.44 -21.07
N VAL A 403 0.19 -2.51 -20.98
CA VAL A 403 -1.25 -2.46 -20.67
C VAL A 403 -1.50 -1.92 -19.27
N ILE A 404 -0.59 -2.26 -18.34
CA ILE A 404 -0.46 -1.62 -17.04
C ILE A 404 0.91 -0.95 -17.02
N ASP A 405 0.94 0.35 -16.71
CA ASP A 405 2.15 1.16 -16.68
C ASP A 405 2.07 2.13 -15.52
N ILE A 406 3.04 2.07 -14.61
CA ILE A 406 3.05 2.81 -13.36
C ILE A 406 3.94 4.04 -13.53
N PRO A 407 3.42 5.26 -13.27
CA PRO A 407 4.18 6.46 -13.54
C PRO A 407 5.39 6.53 -12.60
N PHE A 408 6.56 6.82 -13.17
CA PHE A 408 7.83 6.96 -12.46
C PHE A 408 8.32 5.69 -11.74
N GLY A 409 7.85 4.50 -12.15
CA GLY A 409 8.34 3.23 -11.61
C GLY A 409 9.82 2.99 -11.97
N PRO A 410 10.73 2.71 -11.01
CA PRO A 410 12.14 2.45 -11.30
C PRO A 410 12.43 1.11 -12.00
N SER A 411 11.45 0.20 -12.09
CA SER A 411 11.62 -1.12 -12.67
C SER A 411 11.89 -1.07 -14.18
N ASP A 412 12.90 -1.81 -14.64
CA ASP A 412 13.22 -2.01 -16.07
C ASP A 412 12.08 -2.76 -16.80
N TYR A 413 11.14 -3.37 -16.05
CA TYR A 413 9.96 -4.06 -16.55
C TYR A 413 8.71 -3.16 -16.65
N ASN A 414 8.81 -1.91 -16.21
CA ASN A 414 7.76 -0.93 -16.37
C ASN A 414 7.96 -0.16 -17.69
N ALA A 415 6.91 -0.05 -18.52
CA ALA A 415 7.06 0.51 -19.86
C ALA A 415 7.46 2.00 -19.85
N GLY A 416 6.99 2.78 -18.86
CA GLY A 416 7.35 4.19 -18.70
C GLY A 416 6.86 5.09 -19.83
N LYS A 417 5.75 4.73 -20.48
CA LYS A 417 5.15 5.44 -21.62
C LYS A 417 3.91 6.23 -21.22
N MET A 418 3.20 5.79 -20.20
CA MET A 418 2.07 6.55 -19.66
C MET A 418 2.59 7.74 -18.86
N LEU A 419 2.03 8.92 -19.13
CA LEU A 419 2.31 10.14 -18.38
C LEU A 419 1.02 10.70 -17.77
N PRO A 420 0.99 10.95 -16.45
CA PRO A 420 -0.15 11.57 -15.79
C PRO A 420 0.08 13.07 -15.61
N ALA A 421 -0.99 13.85 -15.57
CA ALA A 421 -0.99 15.23 -15.09
C ALA A 421 -2.36 15.55 -14.47
N ARG A 422 -2.46 16.70 -13.81
CA ARG A 422 -3.73 17.19 -13.28
C ARG A 422 -4.54 17.90 -14.34
N ASP A 423 -5.86 17.75 -14.32
CA ASP A 423 -6.75 18.63 -15.06
C ASP A 423 -6.93 19.97 -14.34
N ASN A 424 -7.81 20.82 -14.88
CA ASN A 424 -8.00 22.17 -14.35
C ASN A 424 -8.54 22.20 -12.91
N GLU A 425 -9.20 21.14 -12.45
CA GLU A 425 -9.81 21.05 -11.12
C GLU A 425 -8.97 20.17 -10.17
N GLY A 426 -7.78 19.75 -10.62
CA GLY A 426 -6.83 18.99 -9.82
C GLY A 426 -7.05 17.48 -9.84
N PHE A 427 -7.96 16.95 -10.66
CA PHE A 427 -8.09 15.51 -10.87
C PHE A 427 -6.87 15.00 -11.62
N ILE A 428 -6.33 13.86 -11.24
CA ILE A 428 -5.27 13.20 -12.03
C ILE A 428 -5.92 12.51 -13.24
N ARG A 429 -5.34 12.76 -14.42
CA ARG A 429 -5.79 12.29 -15.73
C ARG A 429 -4.60 11.77 -16.55
N TYR A 430 -4.91 11.04 -17.63
CA TYR A 430 -3.91 10.49 -18.54
C TYR A 430 -3.50 11.52 -19.60
N LEU A 431 -2.36 12.18 -19.41
CA LEU A 431 -1.78 13.13 -20.37
C LEU A 431 -1.31 12.41 -21.63
N GLU A 432 -0.51 11.35 -21.43
CA GLU A 432 -0.16 10.39 -22.47
C GLU A 432 -0.60 9.01 -22.00
N VAL A 433 -1.37 8.31 -22.82
CA VAL A 433 -1.97 7.02 -22.45
C VAL A 433 -1.00 5.85 -22.65
N GLY A 434 0.03 6.02 -23.48
CA GLY A 434 0.93 4.94 -23.86
C GLY A 434 0.18 3.75 -24.44
N ASN A 435 0.43 2.56 -23.90
CA ASN A 435 -0.22 1.31 -24.31
C ASN A 435 -1.42 0.91 -23.43
N ILE A 436 -1.84 1.77 -22.49
CA ILE A 436 -3.01 1.49 -21.66
C ILE A 436 -4.25 1.38 -22.57
N PRO A 437 -5.04 0.30 -22.46
CA PRO A 437 -6.07 -0.05 -23.45
C PRO A 437 -7.38 0.73 -23.27
N LEU A 438 -7.31 2.04 -22.98
CA LEU A 438 -8.49 2.88 -22.84
C LEU A 438 -9.26 2.96 -24.18
N SER A 439 -10.59 2.96 -24.09
CA SER A 439 -11.47 3.20 -25.23
C SER A 439 -11.27 4.60 -25.81
N LYS A 440 -11.75 4.84 -27.03
CA LYS A 440 -11.65 6.16 -27.66
C LYS A 440 -12.36 7.23 -26.83
N GLU A 441 -13.52 6.91 -26.28
CA GLU A 441 -14.34 7.82 -25.48
C GLU A 441 -13.61 8.25 -24.20
N LEU A 442 -12.93 7.31 -23.52
CA LEU A 442 -12.15 7.60 -22.32
C LEU A 442 -10.89 8.43 -22.64
N LYS A 443 -10.24 8.16 -23.77
CA LYS A 443 -9.09 8.95 -24.26
C LYS A 443 -9.52 10.38 -24.59
N ASP A 444 -10.63 10.53 -25.31
CA ASP A 444 -11.18 11.84 -25.67
C ASP A 444 -11.62 12.62 -24.42
N PHE A 445 -12.24 11.95 -23.44
CA PHE A 445 -12.59 12.56 -22.15
C PHE A 445 -11.35 13.12 -21.44
N ASN A 446 -10.31 12.31 -21.23
CA ASN A 446 -9.07 12.75 -20.59
C ASN A 446 -8.44 13.95 -21.33
N LYS A 447 -8.42 13.91 -22.67
CA LYS A 447 -7.91 15.00 -23.51
C LYS A 447 -8.69 16.31 -23.31
N CYS A 448 -10.02 16.26 -23.35
CA CYS A 448 -10.85 17.46 -23.16
C CYS A 448 -10.60 18.14 -21.80
N ARG A 449 -10.34 17.36 -20.74
CA ARG A 449 -10.01 17.90 -19.41
C ARG A 449 -8.69 18.67 -19.37
N PHE A 450 -7.72 18.30 -20.20
CA PHE A 450 -6.47 19.06 -20.36
C PHE A 450 -6.65 20.31 -21.22
N GLU A 451 -7.52 20.28 -22.23
CA GLU A 451 -7.86 21.47 -23.04
C GLU A 451 -8.47 22.58 -22.16
N GLU A 452 -9.28 22.22 -21.16
CA GLU A 452 -9.80 23.15 -20.16
C GLU A 452 -8.68 23.78 -19.32
N ARG A 453 -7.70 22.99 -18.87
CA ARG A 453 -6.54 23.49 -18.11
C ARG A 453 -5.67 24.40 -18.95
N ALA A 454 -5.33 23.99 -20.18
CA ALA A 454 -4.53 24.76 -21.11
C ALA A 454 -5.15 26.13 -21.41
N LYS A 455 -6.46 26.16 -21.66
CA LYS A 455 -7.20 27.40 -21.86
C LYS A 455 -7.18 28.29 -20.62
N PHE A 456 -7.27 27.72 -19.42
CA PHE A 456 -7.22 28.49 -18.17
C PHE A 456 -5.82 29.05 -17.89
N GLU A 457 -4.77 28.29 -18.17
CA GLU A 457 -3.37 28.65 -17.89
C GLU A 457 -2.70 29.44 -19.01
N ASP A 458 -3.40 29.67 -20.14
CA ASP A 458 -2.87 30.32 -21.34
C ASP A 458 -1.55 29.70 -21.82
N ARG A 459 -1.48 28.37 -21.81
CA ARG A 459 -0.33 27.59 -22.30
C ARG A 459 -0.76 26.26 -22.89
N ASP A 460 0.07 25.71 -23.76
CA ASP A 460 -0.16 24.40 -24.35
C ASP A 460 -0.07 23.27 -23.32
N VAL A 461 -0.88 22.23 -23.54
CA VAL A 461 -0.77 20.94 -22.84
C VAL A 461 0.61 20.34 -23.10
N SER A 462 1.39 20.11 -22.05
CA SER A 462 2.79 19.69 -22.19
C SER A 462 3.31 18.92 -20.98
N PHE A 463 4.45 18.24 -21.16
CA PHE A 463 5.17 17.59 -20.07
C PHE A 463 5.55 18.54 -18.92
N GLN A 464 5.69 19.85 -19.19
CA GLN A 464 5.95 20.83 -18.15
C GLN A 464 4.83 20.88 -17.09
N MET A 465 3.57 20.62 -17.47
CA MET A 465 2.47 20.51 -16.50
C MET A 465 2.72 19.37 -15.49
N VAL A 466 3.28 18.25 -15.95
CA VAL A 466 3.64 17.10 -15.09
C VAL A 466 4.69 17.52 -14.08
N VAL A 467 5.75 18.19 -14.54
CA VAL A 467 6.84 18.69 -13.69
C VAL A 467 6.29 19.66 -12.64
N ASP A 468 5.44 20.61 -13.04
CA ASP A 468 4.86 21.59 -12.13
C ASP A 468 3.98 20.90 -11.07
N ASP A 469 3.18 19.91 -11.47
CA ASP A 469 2.30 19.16 -10.56
C ASP A 469 3.06 18.31 -9.54
N ILE A 470 4.25 17.79 -9.89
CA ILE A 470 5.12 17.04 -8.97
C ILE A 470 5.56 17.92 -7.78
N PHE A 471 5.85 19.21 -8.03
CA PHE A 471 6.32 20.14 -7.01
C PHE A 471 5.22 21.00 -6.37
N ALA A 472 4.00 20.99 -6.91
CA ALA A 472 2.96 21.93 -6.49
C ALA A 472 2.64 21.84 -5.00
N VAL A 473 2.47 20.62 -4.46
CA VAL A 473 2.01 20.42 -3.08
C VAL A 473 3.06 20.85 -2.06
N SER A 474 4.34 20.57 -2.31
CA SER A 474 5.42 21.06 -1.45
C SER A 474 5.52 22.59 -1.48
N ARG A 475 5.06 23.23 -2.56
CA ARG A 475 4.92 24.69 -2.69
C ARG A 475 3.58 25.24 -2.17
N GLY A 476 2.70 24.38 -1.65
CA GLY A 476 1.43 24.79 -1.02
C GLY A 476 0.22 24.91 -1.95
N LYS A 477 0.28 24.34 -3.16
CA LYS A 477 -0.84 24.30 -4.12
C LYS A 477 -1.07 22.88 -4.61
N LEU A 478 -2.30 22.51 -4.97
CA LEU A 478 -2.55 21.17 -5.51
C LEU A 478 -2.14 21.05 -7.00
N VAL A 479 -2.46 22.08 -7.79
CA VAL A 479 -2.19 22.14 -9.24
C VAL A 479 -1.01 23.06 -9.48
N GLY A 480 -0.02 22.61 -10.25
CA GLY A 480 1.15 23.40 -10.61
C GLY A 480 0.80 24.45 -11.66
N ARG A 481 0.43 25.66 -11.25
CA ARG A 481 0.10 26.75 -12.17
C ARG A 481 1.36 27.53 -12.58
N PRO A 482 1.40 28.11 -13.79
CA PRO A 482 2.50 29.00 -14.20
C PRO A 482 2.68 30.17 -13.22
N GLY A 483 3.93 30.47 -12.88
CA GLY A 483 4.26 31.60 -12.00
C GLY A 483 4.05 31.36 -10.51
N ASP A 484 3.63 30.16 -10.09
CA ASP A 484 3.62 29.72 -8.69
C ASP A 484 5.06 29.38 -8.19
N ASP A 485 5.98 30.33 -8.34
CA ASP A 485 7.23 30.35 -7.58
C ASP A 485 6.93 31.05 -6.24
N VAL A 486 6.57 30.26 -5.24
CA VAL A 486 6.33 30.78 -3.89
C VAL A 486 7.67 31.19 -3.28
N LYS A 487 7.82 32.50 -3.02
CA LYS A 487 8.90 33.10 -2.22
C LYS A 487 8.93 32.57 -0.79
#